data_AF-A0A2V5YSC0-F1
#
_entry.id   AF-A0A2V5YSC0-F1
#
_cell.length_a   1.000
_cell.length_b   1.000
_cell.length_c   1.000
_cell.angle_alpha   90.00
_cell.angle_beta   90.00
_cell.angle_gamma   90.00
#
_symmetry.space_group_name_H-M   'P 1'
#
loop_
_entity.id
_entity.type
_entity.pdbx_description
1 polymer ?
#
loop_
_entity_poly.entity_id
_entity_poly.type
_entity_poly.pdbx_seq_one_letter_code
_entity_poly.pdbx_strand_id
1 'polypeptide(L)'
;MKGLTRIVSFLPREDWIVVGWVLAIKVLLFSFGAKSYAVLWDSYITSPYQWFEIWDQWDFGYYQKIAEFGYSGADGSIAFYPLFPWLVRLVACVSRSYLAAVFIVSGIASAVAAILLRRLVQLDYPASVAMRSVWFLLILPTAYFLHIGYSEGLFLALALACILAARGERWRLAGMLGALCWMTRATGAVLVPTLAVEAAQQFWIRRRSCSQSSVRSSAWNWQWLWIATVPAGFAVYLLINWSVSGDPFAFL
;
A
#
# COMPACT_ATOMS: atom_id res chain seq x y z
N MET A 1 11.02 30.24 10.49
CA MET A 1 10.19 29.56 11.51
C MET A 1 8.69 29.50 11.21
N LYS A 2 8.07 30.40 10.42
CA LYS A 2 6.63 30.35 10.08
C LYS A 2 6.21 29.27 9.05
N GLY A 3 7.16 28.75 8.26
CA GLY A 3 6.89 27.72 7.25
C GLY A 3 6.75 26.30 7.83
N LEU A 4 7.57 25.94 8.83
CA LEU A 4 7.51 24.62 9.47
C LEU A 4 6.17 24.40 10.19
N THR A 5 5.63 25.42 10.85
CA THR A 5 4.35 25.36 11.58
C THR A 5 3.15 25.07 10.67
N ARG A 6 3.22 25.43 9.38
CA ARG A 6 2.13 25.20 8.42
C ARG A 6 2.12 23.77 7.84
N ILE A 7 3.28 23.11 7.80
CA ILE A 7 3.38 21.70 7.41
C ILE A 7 2.84 20.82 8.54
N VAL A 8 3.16 21.16 9.80
CA VAL A 8 2.74 20.38 10.97
C VAL A 8 1.22 20.44 11.21
N SER A 9 0.52 21.47 10.73
CA SER A 9 -0.94 21.61 10.93
C SER A 9 -1.82 20.71 10.04
N PHE A 10 -1.25 20.00 9.06
CA PHE A 10 -2.04 19.18 8.12
C PHE A 10 -2.50 17.85 8.72
N LEU A 11 -1.80 17.37 9.74
CA LEU A 11 -2.07 16.10 10.41
C LEU A 11 -2.19 16.31 11.93
N PRO A 12 -3.09 15.57 12.60
CA PRO A 12 -3.12 15.51 14.06
C PRO A 12 -1.76 15.12 14.65
N ARG A 13 -1.48 15.56 15.88
CA ARG A 13 -0.23 15.23 16.59
C ARG A 13 0.06 13.72 16.63
N GLU A 14 -0.97 12.90 16.81
CA GLU A 14 -0.83 11.44 16.82
C GLU A 14 -0.32 10.87 15.49
N ASP A 15 -0.78 11.44 14.36
CA ASP A 15 -0.32 11.01 13.04
C ASP A 15 1.16 11.37 12.83
N TRP A 16 1.61 12.52 13.32
CA TRP A 16 3.03 12.87 13.29
C TRP A 16 3.91 11.96 14.14
N ILE A 17 3.39 11.48 15.28
CA ILE A 17 4.10 10.50 16.11
C ILE A 17 4.28 9.19 15.32
N VAL A 18 3.22 8.72 14.67
CA VAL A 18 3.27 7.51 13.82
C VAL A 18 4.25 7.67 12.67
N VAL A 19 4.24 8.81 11.97
CA VAL A 19 5.22 9.12 10.92
C VAL A 19 6.64 9.11 11.48
N GLY A 20 6.84 9.70 12.67
CA GLY A 20 8.12 9.68 13.36
C GLY A 20 8.62 8.26 13.65
N TRP A 21 7.75 7.35 14.09
CA TRP A 21 8.11 5.94 14.29
C TRP A 21 8.52 5.25 13.00
N VAL A 22 7.76 5.42 11.91
CA VAL A 22 8.08 4.85 10.59
C VAL A 22 9.46 5.31 10.12
N LEU A 23 9.74 6.61 10.25
CA LEU A 23 11.04 7.18 9.86
C LEU A 23 12.17 6.71 10.76
N ALA A 24 11.96 6.66 12.08
CA ALA A 24 12.96 6.18 13.03
C ALA A 24 13.34 4.71 12.76
N ILE A 25 12.34 3.85 12.54
CA ILE A 25 12.57 2.44 12.21
C ILE A 25 13.27 2.29 10.87
N LYS A 26 12.88 3.09 9.86
CA LYS A 26 13.58 3.10 8.55
C LYS A 26 15.06 3.47 8.71
N VAL A 27 15.38 4.52 9.48
CA VAL A 27 16.77 4.93 9.75
C VAL A 27 17.54 3.84 10.49
N LEU A 28 16.93 3.23 11.52
CA LEU A 28 17.55 2.12 12.26
C LEU A 28 17.83 0.93 11.35
N LEU A 29 16.86 0.55 10.52
CA LEU A 29 16.97 -0.56 9.58
C LEU A 29 18.08 -0.31 8.55
N PHE A 30 18.12 0.89 7.99
CA PHE A 30 19.12 1.27 6.98
C PHE A 30 20.53 1.29 7.59
N SER A 31 20.66 1.78 8.82
CA SER A 31 21.91 1.76 9.58
C SER A 31 22.36 0.33 9.91
N PHE A 32 21.43 -0.53 10.29
CA PHE A 32 21.70 -1.94 10.56
C PHE A 32 22.11 -2.70 9.30
N GLY A 33 21.44 -2.47 8.17
CA GLY A 33 21.80 -3.05 6.88
C GLY A 33 23.17 -2.59 6.41
N ALA A 34 23.49 -1.29 6.54
CA ALA A 34 24.81 -0.75 6.22
C ALA A 34 25.93 -1.41 7.03
N LYS A 35 25.73 -1.59 8.35
CA LYS A 35 26.69 -2.29 9.20
C LYS A 35 26.80 -3.77 8.86
N SER A 36 25.68 -4.43 8.61
CA SER A 36 25.65 -5.85 8.22
C SER A 36 26.38 -6.08 6.90
N TYR A 37 26.18 -5.21 5.92
CA TYR A 37 26.89 -5.24 4.64
C TYR A 37 28.41 -5.13 4.83
N ALA A 38 28.85 -4.17 5.65
CA ALA A 38 30.28 -3.99 5.93
C ALA A 38 30.92 -5.21 6.61
N VAL A 39 30.21 -5.86 7.54
CA VAL A 39 30.73 -7.04 8.24
C VAL A 39 30.75 -8.28 7.34
N LEU A 40 29.69 -8.49 6.57
CA LEU A 40 29.51 -9.74 5.81
C LEU A 40 30.22 -9.72 4.44
N TRP A 41 30.45 -8.54 3.84
CA TRP A 41 31.11 -8.37 2.54
C TRP A 41 32.49 -7.71 2.63
N ASP A 42 33.00 -7.46 3.84
CA ASP A 42 34.29 -6.78 4.10
C ASP A 42 34.48 -5.49 3.27
N SER A 43 33.38 -4.76 3.08
CA SER A 43 33.27 -3.64 2.13
C SER A 43 32.56 -2.46 2.78
N TYR A 44 33.16 -1.27 2.71
CA TYR A 44 32.59 -0.07 3.34
C TYR A 44 31.72 0.71 2.37
N ILE A 45 30.66 1.31 2.90
CA ILE A 45 29.83 2.26 2.14
C ILE A 45 30.59 3.58 2.02
N THR A 46 30.92 3.95 0.79
CA THR A 46 31.75 5.11 0.46
C THR A 46 30.96 6.32 -0.01
N SER A 47 29.68 6.14 -0.36
CA SER A 47 28.83 7.22 -0.86
C SER A 47 27.39 7.14 -0.32
N PRO A 48 26.65 8.27 -0.23
CA PRO A 48 25.23 8.26 0.10
C PRO A 48 24.36 7.45 -0.88
N TYR A 49 24.81 7.26 -2.13
CA TYR A 49 24.10 6.44 -3.10
C TYR A 49 24.13 4.96 -2.72
N GLN A 50 25.31 4.47 -2.30
CA GLN A 50 25.50 3.08 -1.88
C GLN A 50 24.63 2.71 -0.66
N TRP A 51 24.27 3.66 0.20
CA TRP A 51 23.32 3.44 1.30
C TRP A 51 21.95 2.93 0.82
N PHE A 52 21.53 3.27 -0.39
CA PHE A 52 20.29 2.83 -1.01
C PHE A 52 20.53 1.63 -1.93
N GLU A 53 21.65 1.60 -2.63
CA GLU A 53 22.03 0.54 -3.56
C GLU A 53 22.15 -0.84 -2.90
N ILE A 54 22.63 -0.93 -1.65
CA ILE A 54 22.69 -2.22 -0.94
C ILE A 54 21.32 -2.90 -0.77
N TRP A 55 20.24 -2.12 -0.89
CA TRP A 55 18.85 -2.58 -0.78
C TRP A 55 18.21 -2.87 -2.15
N ASP A 56 18.93 -2.63 -3.25
CA ASP A 56 18.56 -3.11 -4.58
C ASP A 56 18.81 -4.63 -4.66
N GLN A 57 17.88 -5.38 -4.07
CA GLN A 57 17.95 -6.84 -3.98
C GLN A 57 16.63 -7.46 -4.43
N TRP A 58 16.75 -8.65 -5.02
CA TRP A 58 15.64 -9.52 -5.43
C TRP A 58 14.62 -8.84 -6.37
N ASP A 59 13.43 -8.50 -5.88
CA ASP A 59 12.34 -7.96 -6.71
C ASP A 59 12.53 -6.47 -7.03
N PHE A 60 13.40 -5.79 -6.28
CA PHE A 60 13.69 -4.37 -6.49
C PHE A 60 14.09 -4.10 -7.95
N GLY A 61 15.00 -4.90 -8.48
CA GLY A 61 15.52 -4.74 -9.85
C GLY A 61 14.39 -4.78 -10.89
N TYR A 62 13.38 -5.63 -10.70
CA TYR A 62 12.22 -5.67 -11.59
C TYR A 62 11.35 -4.42 -11.48
N TYR A 63 11.07 -3.93 -10.27
CA TYR A 63 10.31 -2.70 -10.10
C TYR A 63 11.00 -1.49 -10.74
N GLN A 64 12.31 -1.36 -10.55
CA GLN A 64 13.10 -0.31 -11.20
C GLN A 64 13.11 -0.48 -12.73
N LYS A 65 13.36 -1.69 -13.23
CA LYS A 65 13.42 -1.96 -14.67
C LYS A 65 12.09 -1.67 -15.37
N ILE A 66 10.97 -2.07 -14.78
CA ILE A 66 9.63 -1.76 -15.31
C ILE A 66 9.38 -0.25 -15.27
N ALA A 67 9.77 0.42 -14.19
CA ALA A 67 9.63 1.86 -14.08
C ALA A 67 10.47 2.59 -15.15
N GLU A 68 11.65 2.10 -15.50
CA GLU A 68 12.55 2.75 -16.46
C GLU A 68 12.24 2.39 -17.91
N PHE A 69 12.15 1.10 -18.23
CA PHE A 69 12.07 0.59 -19.60
C PHE A 69 10.68 0.08 -19.99
N GLY A 70 9.80 -0.14 -19.01
CA GLY A 70 8.50 -0.78 -19.23
C GLY A 70 8.57 -2.29 -19.17
N TYR A 71 7.47 -2.94 -19.58
CA TYR A 71 7.34 -4.39 -19.55
C TYR A 71 8.01 -5.04 -20.77
N SER A 72 8.58 -6.22 -20.55
CA SER A 72 9.17 -7.09 -21.57
C SER A 72 8.75 -8.53 -21.33
N GLY A 73 8.43 -9.26 -22.42
CA GLY A 73 8.11 -10.68 -22.34
C GLY A 73 9.32 -11.60 -22.14
N ALA A 74 10.55 -11.07 -22.26
CA ALA A 74 11.77 -11.87 -22.31
C ALA A 74 12.58 -11.87 -21.00
N ASP A 75 12.22 -11.03 -20.02
CA ASP A 75 13.06 -10.77 -18.85
C ASP A 75 12.40 -11.04 -17.51
N GLY A 76 11.20 -11.61 -17.49
CA GLY A 76 10.45 -11.92 -16.26
C GLY A 76 9.68 -10.74 -15.66
N SER A 77 9.80 -9.53 -16.21
CA SER A 77 9.07 -8.34 -15.71
C SER A 77 7.55 -8.51 -15.77
N ILE A 78 7.05 -9.38 -16.65
CA ILE A 78 5.63 -9.63 -16.86
C ILE A 78 4.91 -10.21 -15.62
N ALA A 79 5.65 -10.83 -14.69
CA ALA A 79 5.13 -11.37 -13.44
C ALA A 79 4.81 -10.30 -12.38
N PHE A 80 5.27 -9.06 -12.58
CA PHE A 80 5.12 -7.99 -11.61
C PHE A 80 3.93 -7.08 -11.92
N TYR A 81 3.20 -6.72 -10.87
CA TYR A 81 2.00 -5.91 -10.96
C TYR A 81 2.31 -4.41 -11.15
N PRO A 82 1.46 -3.66 -11.88
CA PRO A 82 1.86 -2.41 -12.52
C PRO A 82 1.86 -1.17 -11.63
N LEU A 83 1.01 -1.10 -10.60
CA LEU A 83 0.75 0.17 -9.92
C LEU A 83 2.00 0.71 -9.21
N PHE A 84 2.80 -0.15 -8.60
CA PHE A 84 4.01 0.27 -7.91
C PHE A 84 5.07 0.83 -8.90
N PRO A 85 5.50 0.11 -9.96
CA PRO A 85 6.37 0.67 -11.00
C PRO A 85 5.87 1.94 -11.65
N TRP A 86 4.56 2.08 -11.88
CA TRP A 86 3.99 3.29 -12.49
C TRP A 86 4.13 4.52 -11.57
N LEU A 87 3.90 4.35 -10.26
CA LEU A 87 4.13 5.42 -9.29
C LEU A 87 5.62 5.75 -9.17
N VAL A 88 6.48 4.74 -9.20
CA VAL A 88 7.94 4.93 -9.21
C VAL A 88 8.36 5.75 -10.44
N ARG A 89 7.87 5.42 -11.63
CA ARG A 89 8.12 6.19 -12.86
C ARG A 89 7.69 7.65 -12.71
N LEU A 90 6.49 7.89 -12.18
CA LEU A 90 5.97 9.24 -11.95
C LEU A 90 6.85 10.04 -10.98
N VAL A 91 7.27 9.43 -9.88
CA VAL A 91 8.15 10.09 -8.90
C VAL A 91 9.56 10.29 -9.48
N ALA A 92 10.04 9.36 -10.31
CA ALA A 92 11.34 9.46 -10.97
C ALA A 92 11.43 10.67 -11.93
N CYS A 93 10.32 11.09 -12.54
CA CYS A 93 10.29 12.33 -13.33
C CYS A 93 10.70 13.57 -12.52
N VAL A 94 10.46 13.56 -11.21
CA VAL A 94 10.79 14.66 -10.29
C VAL A 94 12.12 14.42 -9.58
N SER A 95 12.35 13.21 -9.05
CA SER A 95 13.58 12.88 -8.32
C SER A 95 14.80 12.70 -9.23
N ARG A 96 14.59 12.49 -10.54
CA ARG A 96 15.61 12.15 -11.54
C ARG A 96 16.44 10.90 -11.20
N SER A 97 15.92 10.03 -10.34
CA SER A 97 16.54 8.78 -9.91
C SER A 97 15.47 7.76 -9.61
N TYR A 98 15.47 6.65 -10.34
CA TYR A 98 14.55 5.52 -10.08
C TYR A 98 14.82 4.89 -8.72
N LEU A 99 16.10 4.69 -8.36
CA LEU A 99 16.51 4.22 -7.04
C LEU A 99 15.86 5.06 -5.93
N ALA A 100 16.03 6.38 -5.97
CA ALA A 100 15.42 7.28 -4.98
C ALA A 100 13.89 7.25 -5.03
N ALA A 101 13.30 7.21 -6.24
CA ALA A 101 11.86 7.18 -6.43
C ALA A 101 11.21 5.95 -5.78
N VAL A 102 11.84 4.77 -5.91
CA VAL A 102 11.37 3.54 -5.26
C VAL A 102 11.30 3.71 -3.73
N PHE A 103 12.35 4.24 -3.09
CA PHE A 103 12.34 4.45 -1.63
C PHE A 103 11.41 5.56 -1.16
N ILE A 104 11.18 6.58 -1.99
CA ILE A 104 10.22 7.65 -1.72
C ILE A 104 8.80 7.09 -1.75
N VAL A 105 8.44 6.37 -2.82
CA VAL A 105 7.11 5.75 -2.96
C VAL A 105 6.87 4.77 -1.83
N SER A 106 7.81 3.86 -1.55
CA SER A 106 7.63 2.89 -0.47
C SER A 106 7.54 3.57 0.89
N GLY A 107 8.38 4.57 1.18
CA GLY A 107 8.36 5.30 2.45
C GLY A 107 7.08 6.11 2.70
N ILE A 108 6.57 6.79 1.67
CA ILE A 108 5.27 7.48 1.76
C ILE A 108 4.16 6.45 1.99
N ALA A 109 4.19 5.34 1.26
CA ALA A 109 3.20 4.29 1.39
C ALA A 109 3.20 3.65 2.78
N SER A 110 4.36 3.36 3.39
CA SER A 110 4.39 2.83 4.77
C SER A 110 3.87 3.84 5.79
N ALA A 111 4.19 5.12 5.64
CA ALA A 111 3.65 6.16 6.53
C ALA A 111 2.12 6.27 6.41
N VAL A 112 1.60 6.25 5.19
CA VAL A 112 0.15 6.25 4.93
C VAL A 112 -0.51 4.99 5.47
N ALA A 113 0.07 3.81 5.26
CA ALA A 113 -0.43 2.55 5.80
C ALA A 113 -0.51 2.58 7.34
N ALA A 114 0.53 3.07 8.01
CA ALA A 114 0.56 3.18 9.47
C ALA A 114 -0.53 4.14 10.00
N ILE A 115 -0.72 5.29 9.36
CA ILE A 115 -1.79 6.24 9.70
C ILE A 115 -3.17 5.61 9.49
N LEU A 116 -3.38 4.94 8.36
CA LEU A 116 -4.67 4.31 8.04
C LEU A 116 -4.98 3.14 8.99
N LEU A 117 -3.97 2.35 9.39
CA LEU A 117 -4.15 1.31 10.39
C LEU A 117 -4.60 1.91 11.72
N ARG A 118 -3.93 2.98 12.19
CA ARG A 118 -4.34 3.70 13.41
C ARG A 118 -5.81 4.10 13.32
N ARG A 119 -6.19 4.77 12.24
CA ARG A 119 -7.56 5.28 12.04
C ARG A 119 -8.59 4.17 11.94
N LEU A 120 -8.26 3.05 11.30
CA LEU A 120 -9.15 1.90 11.19
C LEU A 120 -9.40 1.26 12.56
N VAL A 121 -8.35 1.03 13.35
CA VAL A 121 -8.47 0.45 14.70
C VAL A 121 -9.22 1.41 15.65
N GLN A 122 -9.05 2.73 15.47
CA GLN A 122 -9.76 3.74 16.25
C GLN A 122 -11.28 3.76 16.04
N LEU A 123 -11.81 3.11 15.00
CA LEU A 123 -13.26 2.98 14.82
C LEU A 123 -13.89 2.10 15.91
N ASP A 124 -13.18 1.07 16.35
CA ASP A 124 -13.73 0.02 17.21
C ASP A 124 -13.04 -0.04 18.58
N TYR A 125 -11.87 0.60 18.74
CA TYR A 125 -11.04 0.53 19.96
C TYR A 125 -10.50 1.89 20.42
N PRO A 126 -10.13 2.02 21.72
CA PRO A 126 -9.50 3.24 22.24
C PRO A 126 -8.19 3.60 21.52
N ALA A 127 -7.84 4.89 21.53
CA ALA A 127 -6.63 5.41 20.87
C ALA A 127 -5.33 4.72 21.30
N SER A 128 -5.23 4.27 22.56
CA SER A 128 -4.07 3.53 23.06
C SER A 128 -3.87 2.18 22.36
N VAL A 129 -4.96 1.47 22.04
CA VAL A 129 -4.92 0.20 21.30
C VAL A 129 -4.48 0.48 19.86
N ALA A 130 -5.04 1.50 19.22
CA ALA A 130 -4.66 1.86 17.86
C ALA A 130 -3.18 2.23 17.71
N MET A 131 -2.63 2.99 18.66
CA MET A 131 -1.20 3.31 18.68
C MET A 131 -0.34 2.05 18.85
N ARG A 132 -0.75 1.11 19.71
CA ARG A 132 -0.05 -0.17 19.90
C ARG A 132 -0.12 -1.05 18.65
N SER A 133 -1.25 -1.08 17.93
CA SER A 133 -1.38 -1.82 16.67
C SER A 133 -0.38 -1.35 15.63
N VAL A 134 -0.19 -0.03 15.50
CA VAL A 134 0.84 0.52 14.61
C VAL A 134 2.24 0.14 15.08
N TRP A 135 2.53 0.28 16.39
CA TRP A 135 3.83 -0.09 16.92
C TRP A 135 4.17 -1.56 16.64
N PHE A 136 3.23 -2.47 16.89
CA PHE A 136 3.40 -3.90 16.61
C PHE A 136 3.57 -4.22 15.13
N LEU A 137 2.85 -3.50 14.24
CA LEU A 137 3.08 -3.63 12.80
C LEU A 137 4.52 -3.28 12.43
N LEU A 138 5.07 -2.20 12.99
CA LEU A 138 6.38 -1.68 12.57
C LEU A 138 7.57 -2.46 13.14
N ILE A 139 7.42 -3.13 14.29
CA ILE A 139 8.49 -3.94 14.89
C ILE A 139 8.48 -5.40 14.45
N LEU A 140 7.44 -5.83 13.72
CA LEU A 140 7.35 -7.20 13.21
C LEU A 140 8.58 -7.48 12.31
N PRO A 141 9.23 -8.65 12.40
CA PRO A 141 10.43 -8.92 11.62
C PRO A 141 10.25 -8.72 10.10
N THR A 142 9.06 -9.04 9.56
CA THR A 142 8.72 -8.86 8.15
C THR A 142 8.32 -7.43 7.78
N ALA A 143 8.19 -6.52 8.75
CA ALA A 143 7.86 -5.12 8.50
C ALA A 143 8.92 -4.39 7.69
N TYR A 144 10.14 -4.94 7.59
CA TYR A 144 11.17 -4.35 6.75
C TYR A 144 10.75 -4.21 5.28
N PHE A 145 9.89 -5.10 4.76
CA PHE A 145 9.30 -4.99 3.42
C PHE A 145 8.46 -3.71 3.23
N LEU A 146 7.97 -3.11 4.32
CA LEU A 146 7.29 -1.82 4.28
C LEU A 146 8.29 -0.66 4.07
N HIS A 147 9.56 -0.84 4.44
CA HIS A 147 10.58 0.21 4.46
C HIS A 147 11.53 0.17 3.26
N ILE A 148 11.82 -1.03 2.75
CA ILE A 148 12.65 -1.23 1.54
C ILE A 148 11.87 -0.89 0.27
N GLY A 149 12.52 -0.98 -0.87
CA GLY A 149 11.98 -0.55 -2.17
C GLY A 149 10.93 -1.46 -2.78
N TYR A 150 9.86 -1.75 -2.04
CA TYR A 150 8.91 -2.81 -2.34
C TYR A 150 7.45 -2.32 -2.36
N SER A 151 6.59 -3.09 -3.02
CA SER A 151 5.17 -2.79 -3.22
C SER A 151 4.30 -2.92 -1.95
N GLU A 152 4.81 -3.58 -0.92
CA GLU A 152 4.07 -4.10 0.23
C GLU A 152 3.48 -2.98 1.07
N GLY A 153 4.22 -1.87 1.23
CA GLY A 153 3.70 -0.65 1.85
C GLY A 153 2.52 -0.05 1.09
N LEU A 154 2.58 -0.04 -0.24
CA LEU A 154 1.52 0.50 -1.09
C LEU A 154 0.29 -0.39 -1.09
N PHE A 155 0.48 -1.71 -1.20
CA PHE A 155 -0.58 -2.69 -1.05
C PHE A 155 -1.32 -2.49 0.28
N LEU A 156 -0.58 -2.43 1.39
CA LEU A 156 -1.17 -2.30 2.71
C LEU A 156 -1.91 -0.97 2.88
N ALA A 157 -1.34 0.14 2.39
CA ALA A 157 -2.00 1.44 2.39
C ALA A 157 -3.34 1.41 1.64
N LEU A 158 -3.37 0.85 0.42
CA LEU A 158 -4.58 0.77 -0.40
C LEU A 158 -5.61 -0.19 0.20
N ALA A 159 -5.19 -1.33 0.75
CA ALA A 159 -6.07 -2.27 1.44
C ALA A 159 -6.75 -1.63 2.66
N LEU A 160 -5.98 -0.97 3.52
CA LEU A 160 -6.52 -0.27 4.69
C LEU A 160 -7.43 0.90 4.29
N ALA A 161 -7.05 1.68 3.27
CA ALA A 161 -7.88 2.76 2.75
C ALA A 161 -9.21 2.23 2.18
N CYS A 162 -9.16 1.10 1.46
CA CYS A 162 -10.34 0.43 0.90
C CYS A 162 -11.31 -0.01 2.01
N ILE A 163 -10.81 -0.70 3.03
CA ILE A 163 -11.63 -1.14 4.18
C ILE A 163 -12.18 0.08 4.92
N LEU A 164 -11.35 1.09 5.20
CA LEU A 164 -11.79 2.30 5.89
C LEU A 164 -12.88 3.06 5.11
N ALA A 165 -12.77 3.11 3.78
CA ALA A 165 -13.80 3.69 2.91
C ALA A 165 -15.12 2.89 2.98
N ALA A 166 -15.05 1.55 3.00
CA ALA A 166 -16.22 0.68 3.14
C ALA A 166 -16.91 0.83 4.51
N ARG A 167 -16.11 0.91 5.59
CA ARG A 167 -16.60 1.20 6.96
C ARG A 167 -17.26 2.56 7.06
N GLY A 168 -16.81 3.54 6.28
CA GLY A 168 -17.43 4.86 6.15
C GLY A 168 -18.57 4.94 5.13
N GLU A 169 -19.09 3.80 4.64
CA GLU A 169 -20.12 3.68 3.60
C GLU A 169 -19.79 4.37 2.26
N ARG A 170 -18.52 4.70 2.00
CA ARG A 170 -18.06 5.31 0.74
C ARG A 170 -17.69 4.23 -0.27
N TRP A 171 -18.65 3.42 -0.66
CA TRP A 171 -18.43 2.22 -1.46
C TRP A 171 -17.82 2.48 -2.85
N ARG A 172 -18.10 3.64 -3.46
CA ARG A 172 -17.43 4.08 -4.70
C ARG A 172 -15.92 4.13 -4.52
N LEU A 173 -15.48 4.80 -3.46
CA LEU A 173 -14.07 4.94 -3.12
C LEU A 173 -13.46 3.59 -2.74
N ALA A 174 -14.20 2.76 -1.99
CA ALA A 174 -13.77 1.40 -1.64
C ALA A 174 -13.51 0.54 -2.90
N GLY A 175 -14.44 0.54 -3.87
CA GLY A 175 -14.28 -0.18 -5.12
C GLY A 175 -13.08 0.29 -5.95
N MET A 176 -12.88 1.61 -6.05
CA MET A 176 -11.72 2.20 -6.75
C MET A 176 -10.40 1.86 -6.06
N LEU A 177 -10.32 2.00 -4.74
CA LEU A 177 -9.12 1.66 -3.97
C LEU A 177 -8.83 0.16 -4.00
N GLY A 178 -9.86 -0.68 -4.00
CA GLY A 178 -9.70 -2.13 -4.13
C GLY A 178 -9.15 -2.54 -5.50
N ALA A 179 -9.62 -1.89 -6.58
CA ALA A 179 -9.05 -2.09 -7.91
C ALA A 179 -7.57 -1.69 -7.96
N LEU A 180 -7.23 -0.50 -7.46
CA LEU A 180 -5.85 -0.05 -7.35
C LEU A 180 -5.00 -1.00 -6.48
N CYS A 181 -5.56 -1.53 -5.39
CA CYS A 181 -4.87 -2.48 -4.53
C CYS A 181 -4.52 -3.77 -5.28
N TRP A 182 -5.43 -4.34 -6.06
CA TRP A 182 -5.14 -5.52 -6.88
C TRP A 182 -4.11 -5.24 -7.98
N MET A 183 -4.00 -3.99 -8.46
CA MET A 183 -2.91 -3.60 -9.36
C MET A 183 -1.54 -3.52 -8.68
N THR A 184 -1.43 -3.72 -7.36
CA THR A 184 -0.12 -3.80 -6.67
C THR A 184 0.39 -5.22 -6.55
N ARG A 185 -0.50 -6.21 -6.30
CA ARG A 185 -0.16 -7.62 -6.03
C ARG A 185 -1.37 -8.53 -6.23
N ALA A 186 -1.12 -9.81 -6.50
CA ALA A 186 -2.15 -10.86 -6.58
C ALA A 186 -3.01 -10.99 -5.31
N THR A 187 -2.44 -10.69 -4.14
CA THR A 187 -3.13 -10.72 -2.84
C THR A 187 -4.27 -9.71 -2.73
N GLY A 188 -4.37 -8.72 -3.64
CA GLY A 188 -5.50 -7.80 -3.71
C GLY A 188 -6.84 -8.47 -3.98
N ALA A 189 -6.85 -9.70 -4.52
CA ALA A 189 -8.04 -10.52 -4.68
C ALA A 189 -8.85 -10.69 -3.38
N VAL A 190 -8.17 -10.72 -2.23
CA VAL A 190 -8.78 -10.88 -0.90
C VAL A 190 -9.75 -9.75 -0.55
N LEU A 191 -9.60 -8.56 -1.16
CA LEU A 191 -10.53 -7.45 -0.90
C LEU A 191 -11.94 -7.72 -1.39
N VAL A 192 -12.14 -8.57 -2.40
CA VAL A 192 -13.49 -8.93 -2.87
C VAL A 192 -14.32 -9.59 -1.76
N PRO A 193 -13.88 -10.73 -1.16
CA PRO A 193 -14.62 -11.33 -0.05
C PRO A 193 -14.62 -10.43 1.20
N THR A 194 -13.55 -9.69 1.49
CA THR A 194 -13.54 -8.76 2.65
C THR A 194 -14.64 -7.70 2.53
N LEU A 195 -14.77 -7.06 1.37
CA LEU A 195 -15.83 -6.07 1.14
C LEU A 195 -17.22 -6.69 1.10
N ALA A 196 -17.35 -7.91 0.56
CA ALA A 196 -18.62 -8.64 0.55
C ALA A 196 -19.11 -8.95 1.98
N VAL A 197 -18.21 -9.35 2.88
CA VAL A 197 -18.51 -9.58 4.30
C VAL A 197 -18.95 -8.28 4.98
N GLU A 198 -18.24 -7.17 4.75
CA GLU A 198 -18.61 -5.86 5.31
C GLU A 198 -19.99 -5.41 4.78
N ALA A 199 -20.27 -5.57 3.48
CA ALA A 199 -21.56 -5.25 2.89
C ALA A 199 -22.69 -6.11 3.48
N ALA A 200 -22.44 -7.41 3.65
CA ALA A 200 -23.39 -8.31 4.29
C ALA A 200 -23.66 -7.89 5.74
N GLN A 201 -22.63 -7.57 6.52
CA GLN A 201 -22.78 -7.11 7.90
C GLN A 201 -23.65 -5.83 7.97
N GLN A 202 -23.38 -4.85 7.11
CA GLN A 202 -24.19 -3.63 7.02
C GLN A 202 -25.65 -3.93 6.62
N PHE A 203 -25.87 -4.84 5.69
CA PHE A 203 -27.21 -5.30 5.30
C PHE A 203 -27.97 -5.90 6.50
N TRP A 204 -27.33 -6.80 7.27
CA TRP A 204 -27.95 -7.43 8.43
C TRP A 204 -28.34 -6.42 9.51
N ILE A 205 -27.48 -5.43 9.78
CA ILE A 205 -27.74 -4.37 10.77
C ILE A 205 -28.91 -3.48 10.31
N ARG A 206 -28.93 -3.08 9.03
CA ARG A 206 -30.03 -2.28 8.45
C ARG A 206 -31.36 -3.02 8.46
N ARG A 207 -31.35 -4.31 8.15
CA ARG A 207 -32.55 -5.16 8.14
C ARG A 207 -33.17 -5.30 9.54
N ARG A 208 -32.36 -5.50 10.58
CA ARG A 208 -32.84 -5.55 11.97
C ARG A 208 -33.49 -4.23 12.39
N SER A 209 -32.86 -3.10 12.04
CA SER A 209 -33.37 -1.76 12.34
C SER A 209 -34.70 -1.47 11.62
N CYS A 210 -34.82 -1.86 10.34
CA CYS A 210 -36.06 -1.68 9.57
C CYS A 210 -37.19 -2.59 10.08
N SER A 211 -36.89 -3.80 10.57
CA SER A 211 -37.88 -4.70 11.16
C SER A 211 -38.52 -4.13 12.43
N GLN A 212 -37.86 -3.19 13.10
CA GLN A 212 -38.35 -2.54 14.32
C GLN A 212 -39.10 -1.24 14.03
N SER A 213 -38.94 -0.65 12.84
CA SER A 213 -39.65 0.55 12.39
C SER A 213 -40.87 0.19 11.53
N SER A 214 -42.00 0.87 11.73
CA SER A 214 -43.22 0.69 10.90
C SER A 214 -43.07 1.15 9.44
N VAL A 215 -41.95 1.79 9.08
CA VAL A 215 -41.65 2.28 7.74
C VAL A 215 -40.93 1.20 6.94
N ARG A 216 -41.53 0.78 5.82
CA ARG A 216 -40.98 -0.21 4.89
C ARG A 216 -39.85 0.40 4.05
N SER A 217 -38.70 0.67 4.67
CA SER A 217 -37.49 1.06 3.95
C SER A 217 -36.73 -0.17 3.45
N SER A 218 -36.19 -0.11 2.23
CA SER A 218 -35.40 -1.21 1.66
C SER A 218 -34.06 -1.31 2.38
N ALA A 219 -33.73 -2.50 2.88
CA ALA A 219 -32.43 -2.76 3.51
C ALA A 219 -31.26 -2.79 2.50
N TRP A 220 -31.56 -2.86 1.21
CA TRP A 220 -30.56 -2.96 0.13
C TRP A 220 -29.91 -1.62 -0.20
N ASN A 221 -28.59 -1.60 -0.32
CA ASN A 221 -27.83 -0.44 -0.79
C ASN A 221 -27.16 -0.76 -2.15
N TRP A 222 -27.62 -0.10 -3.21
CA TRP A 222 -27.05 -0.24 -4.56
C TRP A 222 -25.57 0.13 -4.65
N GLN A 223 -25.04 0.88 -3.68
CA GLN A 223 -23.64 1.23 -3.64
C GLN A 223 -22.72 0.01 -3.40
N TRP A 224 -23.23 -1.11 -2.88
CA TRP A 224 -22.44 -2.34 -2.75
C TRP A 224 -22.01 -2.94 -4.08
N LEU A 225 -22.66 -2.57 -5.19
CA LEU A 225 -22.25 -3.00 -6.54
C LEU A 225 -20.84 -2.53 -6.91
N TRP A 226 -20.31 -1.48 -6.25
CA TRP A 226 -18.94 -1.02 -6.47
C TRP A 226 -17.88 -2.06 -6.06
N ILE A 227 -18.23 -3.12 -5.33
CA ILE A 227 -17.32 -4.25 -5.11
C ILE A 227 -16.92 -4.91 -6.45
N ALA A 228 -17.82 -4.91 -7.44
CA ALA A 228 -17.55 -5.47 -8.76
C ALA A 228 -16.46 -4.72 -9.55
N THR A 229 -16.05 -3.52 -9.12
CA THR A 229 -14.92 -2.81 -9.75
C THR A 229 -13.57 -3.35 -9.29
N VAL A 230 -13.48 -4.06 -8.16
CA VAL A 230 -12.20 -4.56 -7.63
C VAL A 230 -11.47 -5.48 -8.62
N PRO A 231 -12.13 -6.45 -9.28
CA PRO A 231 -11.51 -7.26 -10.34
C PRO A 231 -10.98 -6.47 -11.54
N ALA A 232 -11.40 -5.22 -11.76
CA ALA A 232 -10.86 -4.40 -12.84
C ALA A 232 -9.35 -4.16 -12.68
N GLY A 233 -8.83 -4.14 -11.46
CA GLY A 233 -7.40 -4.04 -11.21
C GLY A 233 -6.61 -5.23 -11.76
N PHE A 234 -7.15 -6.43 -11.61
CA PHE A 234 -6.57 -7.64 -12.21
C PHE A 234 -6.73 -7.65 -13.73
N ALA A 235 -7.86 -7.19 -14.24
CA ALA A 235 -8.07 -7.05 -15.69
C ALA A 235 -7.01 -6.13 -16.33
N VAL A 236 -6.63 -5.02 -15.68
CA VAL A 236 -5.53 -4.17 -16.17
C VAL A 236 -4.22 -4.95 -16.25
N TYR A 237 -3.90 -5.77 -15.26
CA TYR A 237 -2.70 -6.61 -15.29
C TYR A 237 -2.72 -7.64 -16.43
N LEU A 238 -3.86 -8.30 -16.67
CA LEU A 238 -4.03 -9.22 -17.79
C LEU A 238 -3.91 -8.53 -19.15
N LEU A 239 -4.43 -7.31 -19.28
CA LEU A 239 -4.31 -6.51 -20.50
C LEU A 239 -2.85 -6.14 -20.78
N ILE A 240 -2.06 -5.82 -19.75
CA ILE A 240 -0.62 -5.58 -19.89
C ILE A 240 0.07 -6.85 -20.40
N ASN A 241 -0.20 -8.00 -19.77
CA ASN A 241 0.34 -9.29 -20.19
C ASN A 241 0.02 -9.55 -21.67
N TRP A 242 -1.26 -9.46 -22.04
CA TRP A 242 -1.70 -9.64 -23.42
C TRP A 242 -1.01 -8.67 -24.40
N SER A 243 -0.84 -7.39 -24.04
CA SER A 243 -0.20 -6.40 -24.91
C SER A 243 1.30 -6.64 -25.13
N VAL A 244 1.97 -7.31 -24.20
CA VAL A 244 3.43 -7.49 -24.20
C VAL A 244 3.82 -8.86 -24.76
N SER A 245 3.11 -9.92 -24.38
CA SER A 245 3.43 -11.31 -24.77
C SER A 245 2.45 -11.91 -25.79
N GLY A 246 1.29 -11.29 -26.02
CA GLY A 246 0.20 -11.88 -26.78
C GLY A 246 -0.64 -12.90 -25.99
N ASP A 247 -0.27 -13.23 -24.76
CA ASP A 247 -0.98 -14.16 -23.88
C ASP A 247 -1.27 -13.49 -22.51
N PRO A 248 -2.56 -13.33 -22.12
CA PRO A 248 -2.91 -12.75 -20.82
C PRO A 248 -2.39 -13.54 -19.61
N PHE A 249 -2.05 -14.83 -19.77
CA PHE A 249 -1.58 -15.70 -18.70
C PHE A 249 -0.08 -16.00 -18.75
N ALA A 250 0.70 -15.24 -19.52
CA ALA A 250 2.15 -15.41 -19.66
C ALA A 250 2.98 -15.26 -18.36
N PHE A 251 2.35 -14.87 -17.26
CA PHE A 251 2.97 -14.80 -15.93
C PHE A 251 2.99 -16.14 -15.17
N LEU A 252 2.26 -17.16 -15.66
CA LEU A 252 2.22 -18.52 -15.10
C LEU A 252 3.29 -19.41 -15.73
#